data_AF-A0A956R1J2-F1
#
_entry.id   AF-A0A956R1J2-F1
#
_cell.length_a   1.000
_cell.length_b   1.000
_cell.length_c   1.000
_cell.angle_alpha   90.00
_cell.angle_beta   90.00
_cell.angle_gamma   90.00
#
_symmetry.space_group_name_H-M   'P 1'
#
loop_
_entity.id
_entity.type
_entity.pdbx_description
1 polymer ?
#
loop_
_entity_poly.entity_id
_entity_poly.type
_entity_poly.pdbx_seq_one_letter_code
_entity_poly.pdbx_strand_id
1 'polypeptide(L)'
;LRRWELELELDASGNGTLRGSLELRGLEAILWRDAFDQIDSDKIPEVFTGAELQRILPIAALDLQGLEWENQWELEQPLIARFSASVRNGGVVQGGMLATLAATVPIDQSTGYTRLPERWSGMVIGYAPVLEAAVTLRLKGRRFAEVPADVELTSKRGEYRRKRISGGVGDSELVFESRSTLAPGIVEVGDYDELVRFSQRVQAAEQQLLRAK
;
A
#
# COMPACT_ATOMS: atom_id res chain seq x y z
N LEU A 1 10.85 -6.04 -6.69
CA LEU A 1 10.50 -5.60 -5.32
C LEU A 1 9.91 -4.21 -5.46
N ARG A 2 8.84 -3.94 -4.73
CA ARG A 2 8.32 -2.59 -4.51
C ARG A 2 8.13 -2.43 -3.01
N ARG A 3 8.79 -1.43 -2.41
CA ARG A 3 8.78 -1.20 -0.97
C ARG A 3 8.41 0.25 -0.66
N TRP A 4 7.47 0.44 0.25
CA TRP A 4 7.12 1.75 0.79
C TRP A 4 7.61 1.90 2.22
N GLU A 5 8.13 3.08 2.55
CA GLU A 5 8.34 3.52 3.93
C GLU A 5 7.62 4.83 4.12
N LEU A 6 6.58 4.84 4.95
CA LEU A 6 5.66 5.96 5.07
C LEU A 6 5.57 6.46 6.51
N GLU A 7 5.50 7.78 6.65
CA GLU A 7 5.08 8.48 7.85
C GLU A 7 3.79 9.25 7.55
N LEU A 8 2.71 8.87 8.25
CA LEU A 8 1.41 9.49 8.14
C LEU A 8 1.08 10.20 9.45
N GLU A 9 0.96 11.52 9.44
CA GLU A 9 0.51 12.31 10.57
C GLU A 9 -0.91 12.82 10.31
N LEU A 10 -1.85 12.53 11.23
CA LEU A 10 -3.24 12.95 11.15
C LEU A 10 -3.67 13.72 12.40
N ASP A 11 -4.45 14.77 12.20
CA ASP A 11 -5.15 15.51 13.23
C ASP A 11 -6.49 14.86 13.61
N ALA A 12 -7.21 15.51 14.52
CA ALA A 12 -8.48 15.00 15.01
C ALA A 12 -9.60 14.96 13.95
N SER A 13 -9.43 15.63 12.82
CA SER A 13 -10.36 15.65 11.69
C SER A 13 -9.92 14.70 10.56
N GLY A 14 -8.78 14.01 10.71
CA GLY A 14 -8.20 13.16 9.68
C GLY A 14 -7.44 13.94 8.60
N ASN A 15 -7.08 15.20 8.83
CA ASN A 15 -6.22 15.96 7.94
C ASN A 15 -4.77 15.92 8.44
N GLY A 16 -3.80 16.09 7.55
CA GLY A 16 -2.41 16.20 7.98
C GLY A 16 -1.42 16.03 6.84
N THR A 17 -0.37 15.26 7.08
CA THR A 17 0.74 15.10 6.12
C THR A 17 1.14 13.66 5.96
N LEU A 18 1.54 13.31 4.75
CA LEU A 18 2.13 12.05 4.38
C LEU A 18 3.54 12.33 3.88
N ARG A 19 4.53 11.59 4.37
CA ARG A 19 5.90 11.59 3.86
C ARG A 19 6.30 10.15 3.60
N GLY A 20 7.14 9.93 2.62
CA GLY A 20 7.65 8.59 2.44
C GLY A 20 8.65 8.42 1.32
N SER A 21 9.12 7.18 1.23
CA SER A 21 9.94 6.69 0.13
C SER A 21 9.24 5.51 -0.56
N LEU A 22 9.47 5.40 -1.86
CA LEU A 22 9.10 4.27 -2.69
C LEU A 22 10.38 3.72 -3.32
N GLU A 23 10.81 2.53 -2.90
CA GLU A 23 11.93 1.81 -3.47
C GLU A 23 11.43 0.80 -4.51
N LEU A 24 11.95 0.91 -5.73
CA LEU A 24 11.61 0.07 -6.86
C LEU A 24 12.83 -0.69 -7.36
N ARG A 25 12.64 -1.98 -7.68
CA ARG A 25 13.67 -2.84 -8.28
C ARG A 25 13.12 -3.74 -9.37
N GLY A 26 13.97 -4.05 -10.34
CA GLY A 26 13.63 -4.91 -11.48
C GLY A 26 12.64 -4.21 -12.39
N LEU A 27 11.63 -4.93 -12.87
CA LEU A 27 10.63 -4.40 -13.81
C LEU A 27 9.94 -3.12 -13.30
N GLU A 28 9.67 -3.02 -12.00
CA GLU A 28 9.05 -1.82 -11.43
C GLU A 28 9.90 -0.55 -11.59
N ALA A 29 11.23 -0.68 -11.47
CA ALA A 29 12.14 0.44 -11.70
C ALA A 29 12.31 0.73 -13.19
N ILE A 30 12.33 -0.31 -14.03
CA ILE A 30 12.45 -0.18 -15.49
C ILE A 30 11.26 0.60 -16.05
N LEU A 31 10.02 0.28 -15.65
CA LEU A 31 8.83 0.97 -16.12
C LEU A 31 8.86 2.49 -15.83
N TRP A 32 9.39 2.87 -14.66
CA TRP A 32 9.56 4.28 -14.31
C TRP A 32 10.71 4.95 -15.07
N ARG A 33 11.81 4.22 -15.31
CA ARG A 33 12.93 4.72 -16.12
C ARG A 33 12.50 4.98 -17.56
N ASP A 34 11.77 4.06 -18.16
CA ASP A 34 11.16 4.24 -19.48
C ASP A 34 10.21 5.44 -19.49
N ALA A 35 9.46 5.66 -18.41
CA ALA A 35 8.58 6.81 -18.28
C ALA A 35 9.36 8.15 -18.23
N PHE A 36 10.54 8.20 -17.60
CA PHE A 36 11.37 9.40 -17.59
C PHE A 36 11.89 9.79 -18.98
N ASP A 37 12.09 8.83 -19.87
CA ASP A 37 12.49 9.07 -21.26
C ASP A 37 11.32 9.53 -22.15
N GLN A 38 10.08 9.19 -21.76
CA GLN A 38 8.88 9.40 -22.57
C GLN A 38 8.02 10.59 -22.13
N ILE A 39 8.21 11.08 -20.91
CA ILE A 39 7.34 12.08 -20.28
C ILE A 39 8.16 13.33 -19.97
N ASP A 40 7.60 14.50 -20.31
CA ASP A 40 8.21 15.78 -19.96
C ASP A 40 8.39 15.89 -18.43
N SER A 41 9.53 16.44 -18.01
CA SER A 41 9.92 16.45 -16.59
C SER A 41 8.92 17.18 -15.68
N ASP A 42 8.20 18.18 -16.19
CA ASP A 42 7.15 18.92 -15.49
C ASP A 42 5.85 18.12 -15.32
N LYS A 43 5.67 17.03 -16.09
CA LYS A 43 4.52 16.11 -16.01
C LYS A 43 4.75 14.93 -15.08
N ILE A 44 6.00 14.63 -14.71
CA ILE A 44 6.33 13.54 -13.79
C ILE A 44 5.57 13.62 -12.45
N PRO A 45 5.40 14.79 -11.79
CA PRO A 45 4.63 14.87 -10.54
C PRO A 45 3.14 14.49 -10.71
N GLU A 46 2.53 14.86 -11.83
CA GLU A 46 1.15 14.53 -12.18
C GLU A 46 0.99 13.02 -12.38
N VAL A 47 1.91 12.42 -13.14
CA VAL A 47 1.92 10.98 -13.42
C VAL A 47 2.20 10.17 -12.14
N PHE A 48 3.14 10.61 -11.30
CA PHE A 48 3.40 9.99 -10.00
C PHE A 48 2.18 10.04 -9.09
N THR A 49 1.46 11.17 -9.10
CA THR A 49 0.23 11.31 -8.32
C THR A 49 -0.81 10.27 -8.74
N GLY A 50 -1.06 10.13 -10.04
CA GLY A 50 -2.02 9.15 -10.56
C GLY A 50 -1.58 7.69 -10.40
N ALA A 51 -0.30 7.40 -10.61
CA ALA A 51 0.22 6.03 -10.62
C ALA A 51 0.49 5.47 -9.22
N GLU A 52 1.05 6.30 -8.33
CA GLU A 52 1.59 5.86 -7.04
C GLU A 52 0.85 6.48 -5.85
N LEU A 53 0.68 7.81 -5.83
CA LEU A 53 0.10 8.48 -4.66
C LEU A 53 -1.35 8.04 -4.42
N GLN A 54 -2.16 7.90 -5.47
CA GLN A 54 -3.56 7.42 -5.37
C GLN A 54 -3.70 5.99 -4.81
N ARG A 55 -2.62 5.19 -4.80
CA ARG A 55 -2.62 3.86 -4.18
C ARG A 55 -2.49 3.95 -2.66
N ILE A 56 -1.90 5.03 -2.16
CA ILE A 56 -1.69 5.26 -0.75
C ILE A 56 -2.96 5.88 -0.17
N LEU A 57 -3.44 5.29 0.91
CA LEU A 57 -4.60 5.69 1.69
C LEU A 57 -5.82 5.98 0.79
N PRO A 58 -6.43 4.95 0.16
CA PRO A 58 -7.43 5.13 -0.91
C PRO A 58 -8.68 5.94 -0.56
N ILE A 59 -8.93 6.15 0.73
CA ILE A 59 -10.05 6.95 1.24
C ILE A 59 -9.76 8.45 1.32
N ALA A 60 -8.49 8.84 1.17
CA ALA A 60 -8.01 10.19 1.36
C ALA A 60 -7.80 10.93 0.03
N ALA A 61 -7.92 12.25 0.08
CA ALA A 61 -7.37 13.11 -0.95
C ALA A 61 -5.92 13.45 -0.59
N LEU A 62 -5.00 13.11 -1.49
CA LEU A 62 -3.56 13.36 -1.33
C LEU A 62 -3.11 14.37 -2.39
N ASP A 63 -2.58 15.50 -1.95
CA ASP A 63 -1.98 16.48 -2.86
C ASP A 63 -0.47 16.50 -2.66
N LEU A 64 0.25 16.07 -3.70
CA LEU A 64 1.71 16.06 -3.75
C LEU A 64 2.27 17.47 -3.49
N GLN A 65 3.22 17.57 -2.56
CA GLN A 65 3.91 18.81 -2.19
C GLN A 65 5.38 18.81 -2.64
N GLY A 66 6.01 17.63 -2.66
CA GLY A 66 7.39 17.46 -3.11
C GLY A 66 7.63 16.04 -3.59
N LEU A 67 8.47 15.91 -4.61
CA LEU A 67 8.89 14.66 -5.22
C LEU A 67 10.34 14.80 -5.68
N GLU A 68 11.17 13.86 -5.27
CA GLU A 68 12.57 13.76 -5.67
C GLU A 68 12.86 12.30 -6.05
N TRP A 69 13.71 12.11 -7.05
CA TRP A 69 14.14 10.80 -7.51
C TRP A 69 15.63 10.61 -7.31
N GLU A 70 16.02 9.48 -6.75
CA GLU A 70 17.41 9.04 -6.64
C GLU A 70 17.66 7.85 -7.56
N ASN A 71 18.89 7.72 -8.06
CA ASN A 71 19.33 6.62 -8.92
C ASN A 71 18.49 6.46 -10.20
N GLN A 72 18.01 7.58 -10.75
CA GLN A 72 17.19 7.60 -11.95
C GLN A 72 17.83 6.80 -13.09
N TRP A 73 19.13 7.00 -13.31
CA TRP A 73 19.88 6.39 -14.41
C TRP A 73 20.77 5.22 -14.00
N GLU A 74 20.86 4.95 -12.69
CA GLU A 74 21.82 3.98 -12.16
C GLU A 74 21.18 2.59 -12.08
N LEU A 75 21.24 1.86 -13.19
CA LEU A 75 20.50 0.61 -13.42
C LEU A 75 20.71 -0.45 -12.32
N GLU A 76 21.92 -0.53 -11.77
CA GLU A 76 22.30 -1.48 -10.72
C GLU A 76 21.79 -1.08 -9.33
N GLN A 77 21.40 0.18 -9.15
CA GLN A 77 20.85 0.71 -7.91
C GLN A 77 19.32 0.68 -7.94
N PRO A 78 18.67 0.52 -6.77
CA PRO A 78 17.22 0.70 -6.69
C PRO A 78 16.84 2.12 -7.07
N LEU A 79 15.76 2.26 -7.82
CA LEU A 79 15.14 3.57 -8.08
C LEU A 79 14.34 3.97 -6.83
N ILE A 80 14.61 5.15 -6.29
CA ILE A 80 13.97 5.62 -5.06
C ILE A 80 13.23 6.93 -5.34
N ALA A 81 11.93 6.94 -5.10
CA ALA A 81 11.13 8.17 -5.07
C ALA A 81 10.98 8.63 -3.61
N ARG A 82 11.38 9.85 -3.28
CA ARG A 82 11.06 10.49 -1.99
C ARG A 82 9.97 11.51 -2.21
N PHE A 83 8.93 11.47 -1.39
CA PHE A 83 7.78 12.35 -1.59
C PHE A 83 7.17 12.83 -0.29
N SER A 84 6.46 13.95 -0.41
CA SER A 84 5.58 14.46 0.63
C SER A 84 4.27 14.92 0.02
N ALA A 85 3.18 14.75 0.76
CA ALA A 85 1.84 15.15 0.35
C ALA A 85 1.07 15.71 1.55
N SER A 86 0.14 16.61 1.26
CA SER A 86 -0.90 16.98 2.23
C SER A 86 -2.03 15.95 2.15
N VAL A 87 -2.61 15.64 3.30
CA VAL A 87 -3.67 14.63 3.44
C VAL A 87 -4.94 15.35 3.86
N ARG A 88 -6.01 15.11 3.11
CA ARG A 88 -7.37 15.49 3.52
C ARG A 88 -8.25 14.26 3.59
N ASN A 89 -9.11 14.19 4.60
CA ASN A 89 -10.02 13.06 4.82
C ASN A 89 -9.27 11.70 4.93
N GLY A 90 -8.13 11.68 5.61
CA GLY A 90 -7.35 10.48 5.92
C GLY A 90 -8.07 9.46 6.82
N GLY A 91 -9.27 9.80 7.28
CA GLY A 91 -10.19 8.93 8.00
C GLY A 91 -11.57 9.57 8.08
N VAL A 92 -12.54 8.82 8.59
CA VAL A 92 -13.91 9.27 8.82
C VAL A 92 -14.13 9.47 10.31
N VAL A 93 -14.68 10.62 10.70
CA VAL A 93 -15.05 10.89 12.10
C VAL A 93 -16.48 10.38 12.35
N GLN A 94 -16.62 9.35 13.18
CA GLN A 94 -17.90 8.76 13.56
C GLN A 94 -17.97 8.57 15.08
N GLY A 95 -19.03 9.08 15.72
CA GLY A 95 -19.22 8.95 17.17
C GLY A 95 -18.08 9.56 17.99
N GLY A 96 -17.47 10.65 17.51
CA GLY A 96 -16.32 11.29 18.13
C GLY A 96 -14.98 10.57 17.90
N MET A 97 -14.96 9.42 17.22
CA MET A 97 -13.74 8.68 16.89
C MET A 97 -13.32 8.90 15.44
N LEU A 98 -12.02 9.05 15.20
CA LEU A 98 -11.44 8.99 13.86
C LEU A 98 -11.22 7.52 13.49
N ALA A 99 -11.85 7.05 12.41
CA ALA A 99 -11.63 5.73 11.86
C ALA A 99 -10.83 5.82 10.55
N THR A 100 -9.75 5.04 10.43
CA THR A 100 -8.92 4.97 9.22
C THR A 100 -8.56 3.53 8.87
N LEU A 101 -8.07 3.28 7.66
CA LEU A 101 -7.70 1.94 7.20
C LEU A 101 -6.40 1.47 7.85
N ALA A 102 -6.39 0.23 8.33
CA ALA A 102 -5.21 -0.45 8.85
C ALA A 102 -4.08 -0.55 7.83
N ALA A 103 -4.42 -0.81 6.57
CA ALA A 103 -3.49 -0.82 5.46
C ALA A 103 -3.47 0.56 4.79
N THR A 104 -2.54 1.42 5.21
CA THR A 104 -2.30 2.71 4.53
C THR A 104 -1.83 2.50 3.10
N VAL A 105 -1.13 1.41 2.80
CA VAL A 105 -0.85 0.98 1.42
C VAL A 105 -1.44 -0.40 1.24
N PRO A 106 -2.54 -0.55 0.48
CA PRO A 106 -3.00 -1.85 0.04
C PRO A 106 -1.92 -2.52 -0.80
N ILE A 107 -1.48 -3.70 -0.39
CA ILE A 107 -0.46 -4.51 -1.06
C ILE A 107 -1.03 -5.86 -1.51
N ASP A 108 -2.36 -5.98 -1.67
CA ASP A 108 -2.97 -7.13 -2.30
C ASP A 108 -2.73 -7.18 -3.81
N GLN A 109 -1.87 -8.10 -4.25
CA GLN A 109 -1.61 -8.36 -5.67
C GLN A 109 -2.66 -9.24 -6.32
N SER A 110 -3.37 -10.04 -5.54
CA SER A 110 -4.29 -11.06 -6.05
C SER A 110 -5.60 -10.45 -6.57
N THR A 111 -6.03 -9.30 -6.04
CA THR A 111 -7.25 -8.59 -6.47
C THR A 111 -7.30 -8.32 -7.98
N GLY A 112 -6.16 -8.06 -8.63
CA GLY A 112 -6.11 -7.85 -10.09
C GLY A 112 -6.51 -9.08 -10.89
N TYR A 113 -6.38 -10.26 -10.30
CA TYR A 113 -6.54 -11.56 -10.94
C TYR A 113 -7.84 -12.28 -10.57
N THR A 114 -8.54 -11.83 -9.53
CA THR A 114 -9.72 -12.48 -8.92
C THR A 114 -11.04 -11.73 -9.16
N ARG A 115 -11.09 -10.85 -10.17
CA ARG A 115 -12.27 -10.01 -10.44
C ARG A 115 -13.50 -10.78 -10.97
N LEU A 116 -13.30 -11.97 -11.52
CA LEU A 116 -14.39 -12.78 -12.07
C LEU A 116 -14.94 -13.71 -10.97
N PRO A 117 -16.27 -13.94 -10.91
CA PRO A 117 -16.86 -14.88 -9.96
C PRO A 117 -16.40 -16.33 -10.23
N GLU A 118 -16.18 -16.68 -11.49
CA GLU A 118 -15.71 -17.98 -11.96
C GLU A 118 -14.88 -17.81 -13.24
N ARG A 119 -14.13 -18.86 -13.63
CA ARG A 119 -13.41 -18.91 -14.91
C ARG A 119 -13.64 -20.25 -15.61
N TRP A 120 -13.65 -20.23 -16.93
CA TRP A 120 -13.80 -21.42 -17.77
C TRP A 120 -12.48 -21.79 -18.49
N SER A 121 -11.47 -20.94 -18.37
CA SER A 121 -10.12 -21.13 -18.90
C SER A 121 -9.08 -20.78 -17.84
N GLY A 122 -7.90 -21.40 -17.96
CA GLY A 122 -6.74 -21.03 -17.14
C GLY A 122 -6.36 -19.56 -17.35
N MET A 123 -5.56 -19.04 -16.42
CA MET A 123 -5.06 -17.67 -16.46
C MET A 123 -3.56 -17.61 -16.15
N VAL A 124 -2.90 -16.56 -16.62
CA VAL A 124 -1.46 -16.36 -16.41
C VAL A 124 -1.24 -15.19 -15.46
N ILE A 125 -0.49 -15.43 -14.39
CA ILE A 125 0.11 -14.41 -13.54
C ILE A 125 1.53 -14.22 -14.07
N GLY A 126 1.71 -13.27 -15.01
CA GLY A 126 2.98 -13.07 -15.70
C GLY A 126 4.04 -12.37 -14.85
N TYR A 127 3.61 -11.56 -13.89
CA TYR A 127 4.48 -10.83 -12.99
C TYR A 127 3.81 -10.59 -11.64
N ALA A 128 4.56 -10.81 -10.56
CA ALA A 128 4.13 -10.61 -9.18
C ALA A 128 5.34 -10.22 -8.33
N PRO A 129 5.64 -8.91 -8.17
CA PRO A 129 6.77 -8.48 -7.34
C PRO A 129 6.52 -8.83 -5.87
N VAL A 130 7.58 -8.92 -5.06
CA VAL A 130 7.39 -8.80 -3.60
C VAL A 130 6.96 -7.36 -3.31
N LEU A 131 5.88 -7.19 -2.53
CA LEU A 131 5.41 -5.90 -2.02
C LEU A 131 5.66 -5.81 -0.51
N GLU A 132 6.23 -4.70 -0.06
CA GLU A 132 6.54 -4.45 1.35
C GLU A 132 6.14 -3.02 1.73
N ALA A 133 5.55 -2.83 2.91
CA ALA A 133 5.18 -1.51 3.41
C ALA A 133 5.50 -1.39 4.90
N ALA A 134 6.34 -0.43 5.26
CA ALA A 134 6.54 0.03 6.63
C ALA A 134 5.80 1.36 6.81
N VAL A 135 4.89 1.43 7.78
CA VAL A 135 4.05 2.61 7.99
C VAL A 135 4.09 3.02 9.45
N THR A 136 4.51 4.26 9.69
CA THR A 136 4.40 4.95 10.98
C THR A 136 3.20 5.89 10.94
N LEU A 137 2.19 5.62 11.75
CA LEU A 137 1.01 6.46 11.90
C LEU A 137 1.10 7.25 13.20
N ARG A 138 1.01 8.58 13.11
CA ARG A 138 1.02 9.51 14.24
C ARG A 138 -0.30 10.28 14.31
N LEU A 139 -0.87 10.37 15.49
CA LEU A 139 -2.12 11.07 15.77
C LEU A 139 -1.88 12.29 16.64
N LYS A 140 -2.24 13.47 16.13
CA LYS A 140 -2.13 14.72 16.87
C LYS A 140 -3.34 14.91 17.78
N GLY A 141 -3.10 14.85 19.09
CA GLY A 141 -4.13 15.12 20.11
C GLY A 141 -5.16 14.01 20.29
N ARG A 142 -4.96 12.82 19.68
CA ARG A 142 -5.77 11.61 19.87
C ARG A 142 -4.90 10.44 20.27
N ARG A 143 -5.53 9.40 20.81
CA ARG A 143 -4.91 8.10 21.09
C ARG A 143 -5.70 6.99 20.43
N PHE A 144 -5.02 5.92 20.02
CA PHE A 144 -5.70 4.76 19.46
C PHE A 144 -6.63 4.12 20.50
N ALA A 145 -7.87 3.87 20.09
CA ALA A 145 -8.88 3.15 20.85
C ALA A 145 -9.01 1.70 20.38
N GLU A 146 -8.76 1.45 19.09
CA GLU A 146 -8.81 0.14 18.47
C GLU A 146 -7.66 0.03 17.46
N VAL A 147 -6.93 -1.08 17.53
CA VAL A 147 -5.79 -1.40 16.66
C VAL A 147 -5.98 -2.81 16.14
N PRO A 148 -5.85 -3.04 14.82
CA PRO A 148 -6.00 -4.37 14.22
C PRO A 148 -4.97 -5.35 14.77
N ALA A 149 -5.33 -6.64 14.75
CA ALA A 149 -4.41 -7.71 15.09
C ALA A 149 -3.38 -7.93 13.97
N ASP A 150 -2.28 -8.60 14.36
CA ASP A 150 -1.34 -9.19 13.42
C ASP A 150 -2.07 -10.22 12.54
N VAL A 151 -1.64 -10.31 11.29
CA VAL A 151 -2.21 -11.21 10.29
C VAL A 151 -1.09 -11.97 9.61
N GLU A 152 -1.28 -13.27 9.46
CA GLU A 152 -0.43 -14.15 8.66
C GLU A 152 -1.31 -15.09 7.85
N LEU A 153 -1.20 -15.00 6.53
CA LEU A 153 -1.95 -15.78 5.57
C LEU A 153 -0.96 -16.45 4.62
N THR A 154 -0.96 -17.78 4.59
CA THR A 154 -0.11 -18.57 3.70
C THR A 154 -0.98 -19.50 2.87
N SER A 155 -0.67 -19.61 1.59
CA SER A 155 -1.30 -20.53 0.64
C SER A 155 -0.30 -20.98 -0.42
N LYS A 156 -0.70 -21.91 -1.29
CA LYS A 156 0.11 -22.25 -2.48
C LYS A 156 0.22 -21.09 -3.46
N ARG A 157 -0.68 -20.10 -3.36
CA ARG A 157 -0.75 -18.95 -4.26
C ARG A 157 0.10 -17.77 -3.80
N GLY A 158 0.53 -17.75 -2.54
CA GLY A 158 1.30 -16.64 -2.00
C GLY A 158 1.11 -16.46 -0.51
N GLU A 159 1.68 -15.37 -0.01
CA GLU A 159 1.72 -15.03 1.40
C GLU A 159 1.32 -13.58 1.61
N TYR A 160 0.60 -13.31 2.69
CA TYR A 160 0.35 -11.97 3.18
C TYR A 160 0.61 -11.94 4.68
N ARG A 161 1.38 -10.95 5.12
CA ARG A 161 1.63 -10.69 6.52
C ARG A 161 1.45 -9.21 6.82
N ARG A 162 0.83 -8.92 7.96
CA ARG A 162 0.90 -7.62 8.63
C ARG A 162 1.28 -7.85 10.08
N LYS A 163 2.29 -7.12 10.54
CA LYS A 163 2.80 -7.19 11.89
C LYS A 163 2.85 -5.79 12.50
N ARG A 164 2.33 -5.64 13.70
CA ARG A 164 2.56 -4.45 14.52
C ARG A 164 3.95 -4.52 15.13
N ILE A 165 4.76 -3.50 14.88
CA ILE A 165 6.13 -3.40 15.37
C ILE A 165 6.17 -2.65 16.71
N SER A 166 5.41 -1.57 16.84
CA SER A 166 5.33 -0.76 18.05
C SER A 166 3.99 -0.03 18.15
N GLY A 167 3.69 0.48 19.34
CA GLY A 167 2.43 1.18 19.65
C GLY A 167 1.25 0.24 19.89
N GLY A 168 0.12 0.81 20.25
CA GLY A 168 -1.09 0.07 20.59
C GLY A 168 -2.22 0.97 21.08
N VAL A 169 -3.22 0.34 21.69
CA VAL A 169 -4.33 1.08 22.32
C VAL A 169 -3.78 1.97 23.44
N GLY A 170 -4.16 3.25 23.42
CA GLY A 170 -3.68 4.26 24.33
C GLY A 170 -2.48 5.06 23.83
N ASP A 171 -1.81 4.63 22.75
CA ASP A 171 -0.69 5.36 22.17
C ASP A 171 -1.16 6.36 21.11
N SER A 172 -0.32 7.36 20.81
CA SER A 172 -0.52 8.30 19.69
C SER A 172 0.31 7.96 18.46
N GLU A 173 1.17 6.96 18.56
CA GLU A 173 2.01 6.46 17.46
C GLU A 173 1.84 4.94 17.34
N LEU A 174 1.85 4.45 16.11
CA LEU A 174 1.70 3.05 15.77
C LEU A 174 2.54 2.74 14.54
N VAL A 175 3.26 1.61 14.57
CA VAL A 175 4.10 1.18 13.45
C VAL A 175 3.68 -0.20 12.98
N PHE A 176 3.42 -0.33 11.69
CA PHE A 176 3.15 -1.60 11.02
C PHE A 176 4.18 -1.90 9.95
N GLU A 177 4.47 -3.19 9.80
CA GLU A 177 5.12 -3.74 8.62
C GLU A 177 4.17 -4.72 7.95
N SER A 178 4.04 -4.61 6.63
CA SER A 178 3.27 -5.53 5.81
C SER A 178 4.11 -6.07 4.67
N ARG A 179 3.90 -7.33 4.31
CA ARG A 179 4.57 -8.01 3.20
C ARG A 179 3.59 -8.89 2.47
N SER A 180 3.66 -8.86 1.14
CA SER A 180 2.74 -9.59 0.26
C SER A 180 3.50 -10.19 -0.92
N THR A 181 3.25 -11.46 -1.18
CA THR A 181 3.78 -12.21 -2.31
C THR A 181 2.65 -12.95 -3.03
N LEU A 182 2.82 -13.13 -4.33
CA LEU A 182 1.93 -13.94 -5.16
C LEU A 182 2.81 -14.80 -6.07
N ALA A 183 2.47 -16.09 -6.19
CA ALA A 183 3.19 -17.02 -7.03
C ALA A 183 2.89 -16.73 -8.52
N PRO A 184 3.89 -16.38 -9.34
CA PRO A 184 3.69 -16.26 -10.78
C PRO A 184 3.49 -17.63 -11.43
N GLY A 185 2.89 -17.63 -12.62
CA GLY A 185 2.67 -18.84 -13.41
C GLY A 185 1.21 -19.00 -13.86
N ILE A 186 0.87 -20.22 -14.26
CA ILE A 186 -0.48 -20.57 -14.72
C ILE A 186 -1.33 -20.96 -13.51
N VAL A 187 -2.52 -20.37 -13.43
CA VAL A 187 -3.58 -20.79 -12.52
C VAL A 187 -4.61 -21.53 -13.35
N GLU A 188 -4.70 -22.84 -13.13
CA GLU A 188 -5.69 -23.68 -13.78
C GLU A 188 -7.10 -23.35 -13.28
N VAL A 189 -8.11 -23.70 -14.09
CA VAL A 189 -9.53 -23.46 -13.75
C VAL A 189 -9.88 -24.03 -12.38
N GLY A 190 -9.44 -25.25 -12.09
CA GLY A 190 -9.73 -25.93 -10.82
C GLY A 190 -9.08 -25.28 -9.59
N ASP A 191 -8.10 -24.42 -9.79
CA ASP A 191 -7.38 -23.73 -8.71
C ASP A 191 -7.85 -22.29 -8.48
N TYR A 192 -8.68 -21.75 -9.37
CA TYR A 192 -9.10 -20.35 -9.34
C TYR A 192 -9.81 -20.00 -8.03
N ASP A 193 -10.65 -20.89 -7.52
CA ASP A 193 -11.35 -20.70 -6.25
C ASP A 193 -10.40 -20.57 -5.05
N GLU A 194 -9.26 -21.26 -5.07
CA GLU A 194 -8.24 -21.10 -4.03
C GLU A 194 -7.64 -19.70 -4.07
N LEU A 195 -7.33 -19.19 -5.27
CA LEU A 195 -6.83 -17.83 -5.46
C LEU A 195 -7.86 -16.78 -5.01
N VAL A 196 -9.14 -16.96 -5.36
CA VAL A 196 -10.23 -16.07 -4.93
C VAL A 196 -10.35 -16.05 -3.41
N ARG A 197 -10.35 -17.21 -2.75
CA ARG A 197 -10.41 -17.29 -1.28
C ARG A 197 -9.19 -16.65 -0.62
N PHE A 198 -8.00 -16.82 -1.18
CA PHE A 198 -6.79 -16.15 -0.70
C PHE A 198 -6.96 -14.63 -0.79
N SER A 199 -7.36 -14.12 -1.97
CA SER A 199 -7.60 -12.69 -2.21
C SER A 199 -8.62 -12.08 -1.24
N GLN A 200 -9.75 -12.75 -1.04
CA GLN A 200 -10.78 -12.28 -0.10
C GLN A 200 -10.25 -12.17 1.35
N ARG A 201 -9.40 -13.11 1.79
CA ARG A 201 -8.79 -13.07 3.12
C ARG A 201 -7.80 -11.92 3.24
N VAL A 202 -7.02 -11.64 2.20
CA VAL A 202 -6.11 -10.48 2.16
C VAL A 202 -6.90 -9.18 2.19
N GLN A 203 -7.92 -9.03 1.33
CA GLN A 203 -8.79 -7.85 1.32
C GLN A 203 -9.45 -7.61 2.69
N ALA A 204 -9.99 -8.66 3.31
CA ALA A 204 -10.59 -8.57 4.64
C ALA A 204 -9.57 -8.12 5.71
N ALA A 205 -8.31 -8.53 5.59
CA ALA A 205 -7.24 -8.07 6.47
C ALA A 205 -6.91 -6.58 6.24
N GLU A 206 -6.80 -6.14 4.98
CA GLU A 206 -6.49 -4.75 4.61
C GLU A 206 -7.61 -3.77 4.94
N GLN A 207 -8.87 -4.21 4.89
CA GLN A 207 -10.07 -3.43 5.22
C GLN A 207 -10.34 -3.27 6.72
N GLN A 208 -9.54 -3.91 7.58
CA GLN A 208 -9.65 -3.68 9.02
C GLN A 208 -9.44 -2.20 9.36
N LEU A 209 -10.17 -1.72 10.35
CA LEU A 209 -10.13 -0.32 10.74
C LEU A 209 -9.24 -0.12 11.97
N LEU A 210 -8.58 1.03 11.99
CA LEU A 210 -8.00 1.65 13.16
C LEU A 210 -9.00 2.67 13.69
N ARG A 211 -9.15 2.80 15.01
CA ARG A 211 -9.97 3.86 15.61
C ARG A 211 -9.18 4.65 16.63
N ALA A 212 -9.42 5.96 16.69
CA ALA A 212 -8.77 6.86 17.64
C ALA A 212 -9.74 7.86 18.27
N LYS A 213 -9.53 8.16 19.55
CA LYS A 213 -10.33 9.10 20.36
C LYS A 213 -9.46 10.11 21.10
#